data_AF-A0A2M7TAX6-F1
#
_entry.id   AF-A0A2M7TAX6-F1
#
_cell.length_a   1.000
_cell.length_b   1.000
_cell.length_c   1.000
_cell.angle_alpha   90.00
_cell.angle_beta   90.00
_cell.angle_gamma   90.00
#
_symmetry.space_group_name_H-M   'P 1'
#
loop_
_entity.id
_entity.type
_entity.pdbx_description
1 polymer ?
#
loop_
_entity_poly.entity_id
_entity_poly.type
_entity_poly.pdbx_seq_one_letter_code
_entity_poly.pdbx_strand_id
1 'polypeptide(L)' 'AVEFYRQGEMDKLAEYCLNDVKITKEIYDYAVKNGSLKYYDLREVREFRVKLDDDNPKNEIQMSLGV' A
#
# COMPACT_ATOMS: atom_id res chain seq x y z
N ALA A 1 5.53 -12.26 10.15
CA ALA A 1 6.79 -12.52 9.42
C ALA A 1 7.81 -13.36 10.20
N VAL A 2 8.44 -12.85 11.26
CA VAL A 2 9.60 -13.51 11.91
C VAL A 2 9.29 -14.91 12.43
N GLU A 3 8.09 -15.13 12.97
CA GLU A 3 7.67 -16.44 13.46
C GLU A 3 7.51 -17.45 12.32
N PHE A 4 6.85 -17.08 11.21
CA PHE A 4 6.74 -17.92 10.02
C PHE A 4 8.11 -18.31 9.46
N TYR A 5 9.06 -17.36 9.46
CA TYR A 5 10.43 -17.65 9.06
C TYR A 5 11.11 -18.67 9.97
N ARG A 6 10.98 -18.53 11.30
CA ARG A 6 11.54 -19.47 12.27
C ARG A 6 10.92 -20.86 12.18
N GLN A 7 9.65 -20.94 11.82
CA GLN A 7 8.91 -22.20 11.65
C GLN A 7 9.08 -22.82 10.25
N GLY A 8 9.78 -22.15 9.32
CA GLY A 8 9.95 -22.61 7.93
C GLY A 8 8.69 -22.48 7.06
N GLU A 9 7.67 -21.73 7.52
CA GLU A 9 6.40 -21.53 6.81
C GLU A 9 6.53 -20.45 5.72
N MET A 10 7.32 -20.76 4.68
CA MET A 10 7.71 -19.79 3.66
C MET A 10 6.55 -19.27 2.81
N ASP A 11 5.54 -20.09 2.52
CA ASP A 11 4.37 -19.67 1.75
C ASP A 11 3.56 -18.59 2.49
N LYS A 12 3.32 -18.79 3.79
CA LYS A 12 2.64 -17.80 4.64
C LYS A 12 3.47 -16.53 4.82
N LEU A 13 4.80 -16.66 4.87
CA LEU A 13 5.69 -15.51 4.89
C LEU A 13 5.60 -14.70 3.60
N ALA A 14 5.59 -15.37 2.44
CA ALA A 14 5.45 -14.72 1.14
C ALA A 14 4.09 -14.02 1.01
N GLU A 15 3.01 -14.68 1.42
CA GLU A 15 1.67 -14.09 1.44
C GLU A 15 1.59 -12.85 2.35
N TYR A 16 2.16 -12.94 3.56
CA TYR A 16 2.23 -11.82 4.50
C TYR A 16 2.95 -10.62 3.87
N CYS A 17 4.14 -10.82 3.31
CA CYS A 17 4.90 -9.74 2.67
C CYS A 17 4.15 -9.15 1.46
N LEU A 18 3.47 -9.98 0.68
CA LEU A 18 2.69 -9.51 -0.47
C LEU A 18 1.51 -8.65 -0.04
N ASN A 19 0.83 -9.04 1.05
CA ASN A 19 -0.28 -8.27 1.59
C ASN A 19 0.16 -6.91 2.13
N ASP A 20 1.34 -6.83 2.77
CA ASP A 20 1.93 -5.55 3.20
C ASP A 20 2.13 -4.60 2.00
N VAL A 21 2.62 -5.10 0.86
CA VAL A 21 2.78 -4.31 -0.39
C VAL A 21 1.43 -3.86 -0.95
N LYS A 22 0.41 -4.72 -0.95
CA LYS A 22 -0.94 -4.35 -1.43
C LYS A 22 -1.54 -3.23 -0.58
N ILE A 23 -1.52 -3.39 0.75
CA ILE A 23 -2.09 -2.42 1.69
C ILE A 23 -1.36 -1.07 1.58
N THR A 24 -0.03 -1.07 1.53
CA THR A 24 0.75 0.17 1.39
C THR A 24 0.48 0.89 0.06
N LYS A 25 0.29 0.14 -1.03
CA LYS A 25 -0.13 0.71 -2.32
C LYS A 25 -1.52 1.37 -2.23
N GLU A 26 -2.49 0.71 -1.62
CA GLU A 26 -3.84 1.26 -1.46
C GLU A 26 -3.84 2.56 -0.63
N ILE A 27 -3.03 2.61 0.43
CA ILE A 27 -2.83 3.82 1.25
C ILE A 27 -2.17 4.93 0.42
N TYR A 28 -1.16 4.60 -0.38
CA TYR A 28 -0.49 5.55 -1.27
C TYR A 28 -1.44 6.12 -2.31
N ASP A 29 -2.18 5.25 -3.03
CA ASP A 29 -3.14 5.66 -4.06
C ASP A 29 -4.24 6.55 -3.46
N TYR A 30 -4.69 6.23 -2.23
CA TYR A 30 -5.60 7.09 -1.48
C TYR A 30 -4.96 8.45 -1.16
N ALA A 31 -3.72 8.49 -0.66
CA ALA A 31 -3.02 9.72 -0.31
C ALA A 31 -2.80 10.63 -1.54
N VAL A 32 -2.42 10.06 -2.68
CA VAL A 32 -2.27 10.79 -3.95
C VAL A 32 -3.60 11.41 -4.37
N LYS A 33 -4.70 10.65 -4.26
CA LYS A 33 -6.02 11.13 -4.67
C LYS A 33 -6.60 12.21 -3.74
N ASN A 34 -6.38 12.09 -2.42
CA ASN A 34 -7.05 12.93 -1.42
C ASN A 34 -6.15 14.05 -0.86
N GLY A 35 -4.82 13.93 -0.98
CA GLY A 35 -3.85 14.89 -0.42
C GLY A 35 -3.73 14.87 1.11
N SER A 36 -4.37 13.92 1.78
CA SER A 36 -4.31 13.72 3.22
C SER A 36 -4.49 12.26 3.61
N LEU A 37 -4.01 11.91 4.80
CA LEU A 37 -4.17 10.61 5.41
C LEU A 37 -4.75 10.74 6.81
N LYS A 38 -5.55 9.75 7.20
CA LYS A 38 -6.15 9.65 8.54
C LYS A 38 -5.58 8.44 9.26
N TYR A 39 -5.33 8.58 10.55
CA TYR A 39 -4.90 7.49 11.40
C TYR A 39 -5.52 7.61 12.78
N TYR A 40 -5.62 6.47 13.47
CA TYR A 40 -6.07 6.42 14.84
C TYR A 40 -4.92 6.74 15.79
N ASP A 41 -5.11 7.73 16.63
CA ASP A 41 -4.26 8.04 17.77
C ASP A 41 -5.05 7.78 19.06
N LEU A 42 -4.82 6.60 19.66
CA LEU A 42 -5.55 6.06 20.79
C LEU A 42 -7.07 5.96 20.55
N ARG A 43 -7.81 7.05 20.81
CA ARG A 43 -9.27 7.15 20.63
C ARG A 43 -9.70 8.26 19.67
N GLU A 44 -8.74 9.02 19.15
CA GLU A 44 -9.00 10.14 18.26
C GLU A 44 -8.56 9.79 16.84
N VAL A 45 -9.34 10.22 15.85
CA VAL A 45 -8.91 10.14 14.45
C VAL A 45 -8.18 11.44 14.14
N ARG A 46 -6.89 11.34 13.86
CA ARG A 46 -6.08 12.46 13.40
C ARG A 46 -5.95 12.41 11.88
N GLU A 47 -5.87 13.58 11.28
CA GLU A 47 -5.64 13.76 9.85
C GLU A 47 -4.38 14.60 9.63
N PHE A 48 -3.54 14.20 8.68
CA PHE A 48 -2.40 14.99 8.27
C PHE A 48 -2.37 15.11 6.75
N ARG A 49 -1.99 16.30 6.25
CA ARG A 49 -1.80 16.52 4.82
C ARG A 49 -0.49 15.90 4.39
N VAL A 50 -0.52 15.21 3.25
CA VAL A 50 0.67 14.58 2.67
C VAL A 50 1.04 15.38 1.43
N LYS A 51 2.30 15.82 1.36
CA LYS A 51 2.88 16.34 0.12
C LYS A 51 3.54 15.15 -0.57
N LEU A 52 2.86 14.60 -1.56
CA LEU A 52 3.45 13.62 -2.46
C LEU A 52 3.83 14.41 -3.71
N ASP A 53 5.12 14.65 -3.89
CA ASP A 53 5.64 15.23 -5.12
C ASP A 53 5.48 14.16 -6.22
N ASP A 54 4.42 14.31 -7.01
CA ASP A 54 4.00 13.35 -8.02
C ASP A 54 4.86 13.53 -9.28
N ASP A 55 6.12 13.10 -9.21
CA ASP A 55 7.07 13.14 -10.34
C ASP A 55 6.88 11.92 -11.28
N ASN A 56 5.83 11.12 -11.09
CA ASN A 56 5.61 9.89 -11.85
C ASN A 56 4.40 10.05 -12.80
N PRO A 57 4.61 10.19 -14.12
CA PRO A 57 3.52 10.29 -15.07
C PRO A 57 2.66 9.02 -15.03
N LYS A 58 1.34 9.19 -14.92
CA LYS A 58 0.35 8.11 -14.89
C LYS A 58 0.50 7.22 -16.13
N ASN A 59 1.22 6.11 -16.00
CA ASN A 59 1.20 5.05 -16.99
C ASN A 59 -0.15 4.32 -16.86
N GLU A 60 -1.13 4.80 -17.63
CA GLU A 60 -2.29 4.01 -18.01
C GLU A 60 -1.77 2.78 -18.77
N ILE A 61 -1.74 1.62 -18.12
CA ILE A 61 -1.52 0.36 -18.81
C ILE A 61 -2.77 0.12 -19.68
N GLN A 62 -2.74 0.59 -20.93
CA GLN A 62 -3.68 0.17 -21.96
C GLN A 62 -3.43 -1.31 -22.27
N MET A 63 -4.11 -2.19 -21.53
CA MET A 63 -4.29 -3.58 -21.92
C MET A 63 -5.31 -3.62 -23.06
N SER A 64 -4.89 -3.32 -24.29
CA SER A 64 -5.56 -3.86 -25.47
C SER A 64 -5.03 -5.28 -25.68
N LEU A 65 -5.80 -6.28 -25.23
CA LEU A 65 -5.67 -7.64 -25.71
C LEU A 65 -6.07 -7.64 -27.20
N GLY A 66 -5.06 -7.51 -28.08
CA GLY A 66 -5.21 -7.76 -29.49
C GLY A 66 -5.44 -9.26 -29.71
N VAL A 67 -6.65 -9.59 -30.17
CA VAL A 67 -6.93 -10.77 -31.00
C VAL A 67 -6.22 -10.60 -32.34
#